data_AF-A0A3B6TTT6-F1
#
_entry.id   AF-A0A3B6TTT6-F1
#
_cell.length_a   1.000
_cell.length_b   1.000
_cell.length_c   1.000
_cell.angle_alpha   90.00
_cell.angle_beta   90.00
_cell.angle_gamma   90.00
#
_symmetry.space_group_name_H-M   'P 1'
#
loop_
_entity.id
_entity.type
_entity.pdbx_description
1 polymer ?
#
loop_
_entity_poly.entity_id
_entity_poly.type
_entity_poly.pdbx_seq_one_letter_code
_entity_poly.pdbx_strand_id
1 'polypeptide(L)' 'MASSGSASWVILALLLFITLAATANGDELSASYYEKTCPNVQHVVRSVMASSVAAQPRMAPAVLRLFFHDCFINKR' A
#
# COMPACT_ATOMS: atom_id res chain seq x y z
N MET A 1 29.83 30.51 29.60
CA MET A 1 28.44 30.05 29.89
C MET A 1 27.75 29.87 28.54
N ALA A 2 28.01 28.74 27.88
CA ALA A 2 27.43 28.46 26.57
C ALA A 2 25.93 28.22 26.73
N SER A 3 25.16 28.74 25.79
CA SER A 3 23.71 28.81 25.75
C SER A 3 23.03 27.44 25.96
N SER A 4 22.73 27.12 27.22
CA SER A 4 21.89 25.96 27.57
C SER A 4 20.52 26.02 26.88
N GLY A 5 20.05 27.22 26.51
CA GLY A 5 18.83 27.41 25.73
C GLY A 5 18.96 26.88 24.30
N SER A 6 20.03 27.21 23.56
CA SER A 6 20.13 26.90 22.13
C SER A 6 20.22 25.40 21.85
N ALA A 7 20.93 24.65 22.68
CA ALA A 7 21.02 23.19 22.57
C ALA A 7 19.65 22.52 22.79
N SER A 8 18.86 23.05 23.74
CA SER A 8 17.53 22.50 24.05
C SER A 8 16.53 22.69 22.91
N TRP A 9 16.56 23.84 22.23
CA TRP A 9 15.73 24.10 21.05
C TRP A 9 16.13 23.23 19.86
N VAL A 10 17.42 22.98 19.66
CA VAL A 10 17.93 22.08 18.61
C VAL A 10 17.47 20.65 18.85
N ILE A 11 17.53 20.17 20.10
CA ILE A 11 17.06 18.83 20.47
C ILE A 11 15.54 18.71 20.25
N LEU A 12 14.77 19.72 20.67
CA LEU A 12 13.32 19.74 20.48
C LEU A 12 12.93 19.73 19.00
N ALA A 13 13.62 20.53 18.18
CA ALA A 13 13.40 20.58 16.73
C ALA A 13 13.76 19.23 16.07
N LEU A 14 14.83 18.58 16.51
CA LEU A 14 15.24 17.27 16.01
C LEU A 14 14.20 16.18 16.36
N LEU A 15 13.68 16.18 17.60
CA LEU A 15 12.62 15.27 18.02
C LEU A 15 11.31 15.49 17.24
N LEU A 16 10.95 16.75 16.97
CA LEU A 16 9.79 17.10 16.16
C LEU A 16 9.95 16.65 14.71
N PHE A 17 11.17 16.74 14.16
CA PHE A 17 11.47 16.30 12.80
C PHE A 17 11.41 14.77 12.65
N ILE A 18 11.94 14.03 13.63
CA ILE A 18 11.90 12.55 13.66
C ILE A 18 10.46 12.04 13.76
N THR A 19 9.63 12.67 14.60
CA THR A 19 8.22 12.30 14.74
C THR A 19 7.40 12.60 13.49
N LEU A 20 7.66 13.73 12.82
CA LEU A 20 7.00 14.07 11.55
C LEU A 20 7.38 13.09 10.44
N ALA A 21 8.66 12.72 10.33
CA ALA A 21 9.14 11.74 9.35
C ALA A 21 8.54 10.34 9.57
N ALA A 22 8.30 9.95 10.83
CA ALA A 22 7.68 8.66 11.16
C ALA A 22 6.18 8.57 10.80
N THR A 23 5.52 9.71 10.55
CA THR A 23 4.12 9.75 10.11
C THR A 23 3.94 9.82 8.60
N ALA A 24 5.04 9.92 7.84
CA ALA A 24 5.04 9.88 6.38
C ALA A 24 4.89 8.43 5.88
N ASN A 25 3.82 7.76 6.30
CA ASN A 25 3.42 6.49 5.74
C ASN A 25 2.56 6.82 4.51
N GLY A 26 3.12 6.73 3.31
CA GLY A 26 2.29 6.44 2.15
C GLY A 26 1.57 5.11 2.39
N ASP A 27 0.41 4.89 1.78
CA ASP A 27 -0.26 3.57 1.85
C ASP A 27 0.73 2.49 1.40
N GLU A 28 1.37 1.83 2.37
CA GLU A 28 2.46 0.90 2.11
C GLU A 28 1.84 -0.42 1.67
N LEU A 29 1.67 -0.56 0.35
CA LEU A 29 1.27 -1.84 -0.22
C LEU A 29 2.37 -2.86 0.07
N SER A 30 1.99 -3.94 0.74
CA SER A 30 2.86 -5.10 0.95
C SER A 30 2.27 -6.34 0.29
N ALA A 31 3.14 -7.13 -0.36
CA ALA A 31 2.75 -8.44 -0.89
C ALA A 31 2.28 -9.40 0.22
N SER A 32 2.69 -9.18 1.47
CA SER A 32 2.34 -9.98 2.64
C SER A 32 1.12 -9.46 3.42
N TYR A 33 0.40 -8.46 2.90
CA TYR A 33 -0.71 -7.80 3.61
C TYR A 33 -1.74 -8.77 4.22
N TYR A 34 -2.06 -9.86 3.51
CA TYR A 34 -3.06 -10.84 3.93
C TYR A 34 -2.49 -12.08 4.64
N GLU A 35 -1.18 -12.18 4.88
CA GLU A 35 -0.58 -13.42 5.41
C GLU A 35 -1.19 -13.88 6.75
N LYS A 36 -1.58 -12.94 7.61
CA LYS A 36 -2.15 -13.26 8.93
C LYS A 36 -3.66 -13.43 8.92
N THR A 37 -4.37 -12.72 8.04
CA THR A 37 -5.84 -12.65 8.03
C THR A 37 -6.46 -13.60 7.02
N CYS A 38 -5.83 -13.76 5.86
CA CYS A 38 -6.27 -14.65 4.79
C CYS A 38 -5.04 -15.21 4.02
N PRO A 39 -4.29 -16.16 4.62
CA PRO A 39 -3.03 -16.66 4.04
C PRO A 39 -3.20 -17.28 2.65
N ASN A 40 -4.39 -17.79 2.34
CA ASN A 40 -4.68 -18.46 1.07
C ASN A 40 -5.28 -17.54 -0.01
N VAL A 41 -5.36 -16.23 0.22
CA VAL A 41 -6.06 -15.30 -0.70
C VAL A 41 -5.52 -15.39 -2.13
N GLN A 42 -4.21 -15.45 -2.32
CA GLN A 42 -3.59 -15.52 -3.64
C GLN A 42 -3.94 -16.82 -4.36
N HIS A 43 -3.97 -17.94 -3.63
CA HIS A 43 -4.34 -19.25 -4.17
C HIS A 43 -5.82 -19.27 -4.59
N VAL A 44 -6.71 -18.76 -3.74
CA VAL A 44 -8.16 -18.71 -4.03
C VAL A 44 -8.44 -17.85 -5.26
N VAL A 45 -7.88 -16.64 -5.33
CA VAL A 45 -8.06 -15.75 -6.49
C VAL A 45 -7.53 -16.40 -7.77
N ARG A 46 -6.35 -17.04 -7.71
CA ARG A 46 -5.76 -17.71 -8.88
C ARG A 46 -6.61 -18.89 -9.36
N SER A 47 -7.10 -19.72 -8.45
CA SER A 47 -7.96 -20.86 -8.75
C SER A 47 -9.25 -20.42 -9.45
N VAL A 48 -9.94 -19.41 -8.89
CA VAL A 48 -11.18 -18.89 -9.47
C VAL A 48 -10.93 -18.26 -10.84
N MET A 49 -9.87 -17.46 -10.99
CA MET A 49 -9.53 -16.87 -12.28
C MET A 49 -9.18 -17.92 -13.33
N ALA A 50 -8.41 -18.95 -12.98
CA ALA A 50 -8.07 -20.03 -13.90
C ALA A 50 -9.34 -20.76 -14.40
N SER A 51 -10.26 -21.10 -13.49
CA SER A 51 -11.53 -21.73 -13.86
C SER A 51 -12.41 -20.81 -14.74
N SER A 52 -12.45 -19.51 -14.43
CA SER A 52 -13.24 -18.52 -15.17
C SER A 52 -12.70 -18.32 -16.59
N VAL A 53 -11.37 -18.29 -16.75
CA VAL A 53 -10.72 -18.15 -18.06
C VAL A 53 -10.87 -19.43 -18.89
N ALA A 54 -10.78 -20.60 -18.26
CA ALA A 54 -11.02 -21.88 -18.93
C ALA A 54 -12.46 -21.97 -19.46
N ALA A 55 -13.44 -21.50 -18.68
CA ALA A 55 -14.84 -21.46 -19.11
C ALA A 55 -15.10 -20.38 -20.19
N GLN A 56 -14.48 -19.21 -20.05
CA GLN A 56 -14.66 -18.08 -20.94
C GLN A 56 -13.32 -17.34 -21.14
N PRO A 57 -12.59 -17.58 -22.24
CA PRO A 57 -11.27 -16.98 -22.47
C PRO A 57 -11.26 -15.45 -22.44
N ARG A 58 -12.39 -14.82 -22.83
CA ARG A 58 -12.58 -13.36 -22.78
C ARG A 58 -12.53 -12.75 -21.37
N MET A 59 -12.63 -13.57 -20.30
CA MET A 59 -12.61 -13.09 -18.92
C MET A 59 -11.26 -12.48 -18.52
N ALA A 60 -10.14 -13.03 -19.00
CA ALA A 60 -8.81 -12.50 -18.67
C ALA A 60 -8.65 -11.02 -19.09
N PRO A 61 -8.85 -10.63 -20.36
CA PRO A 61 -8.75 -9.23 -20.76
C PRO A 61 -9.87 -8.36 -20.17
N ALA A 62 -11.06 -8.91 -19.91
CA ALA A 62 -12.16 -8.15 -19.31
C ALA A 62 -11.84 -7.71 -17.87
N VAL A 63 -11.31 -8.61 -17.04
CA VAL A 63 -10.91 -8.31 -15.65
C VAL A 63 -9.74 -7.32 -15.63
N LEU A 64 -8.77 -7.47 -16.53
CA LEU A 64 -7.66 -6.51 -16.64
C LEU A 64 -8.15 -5.11 -17.04
N ARG A 65 -9.10 -5.03 -17.98
CA ARG A 65 -9.74 -3.76 -18.36
C ARG A 65 -10.51 -3.13 -17.20
N LEU A 66 -11.21 -3.94 -16.41
CA LEU A 66 -11.92 -3.46 -15.22
C LEU A 66 -10.95 -2.87 -14.20
N PHE A 67 -9.85 -3.57 -13.89
CA PHE A 67 -8.80 -3.06 -12.99
C PHE A 67 -8.23 -1.72 -13.48
N PHE A 68 -7.93 -1.61 -14.78
CA PHE A 68 -7.49 -0.35 -15.36
C PHE A 68 -8.55 0.74 -15.24
N HIS A 69 -9.82 0.43 -15.50
CA HIS A 69 -10.91 1.38 -15.41
C HIS A 69 -11.06 1.94 -13.99
N ASP A 70 -10.97 1.11 -12.96
CA ASP A 70 -11.06 1.53 -11.56
C ASP A 70 -9.89 2.43 -11.14
N CYS A 71 -8.68 2.13 -11.59
CA CYS A 71 -7.49 2.89 -11.20
C CYS A 71 -7.27 4.18 -12.01
N PHE A 72 -7.64 4.20 -13.29
CA PHE A 72 -7.26 5.27 -14.21
C PHE A 72 -8.41 6.19 -14.61
N ILE A 73 -9.67 5.75 -14.58
CA ILE A 73 -10.81 6.56 -15.04
C ILE A 73 -11.45 7.37 -13.91
N ASN A 74 -11.07 7.12 -12.63
CA ASN A 74 -11.52 7.90 -11.47
C ASN A 74 -10.46 8.88 -10.92
N LYS A 75 -9.57 9.41 -11.76
CA LYS A 75 -8.68 10.52 -11.40
C LYS A 75 -9.47 11.84 -11.42
N ARG A 76 -10.13 12.18 -10.31
CA ARG A 76 -10.27 13.58 -9.89
C ARG A 76 -9.18 13.91 -8.89
#